data_AF-A0A7H8PRJ5-F1
#
_entry.id   AF-A0A7H8PRJ5-F1
#
_cell.length_a   1.000
_cell.length_b   1.000
_cell.length_c   1.000
_cell.angle_alpha   90.00
_cell.angle_beta   90.00
_cell.angle_gamma   90.00
#
_symmetry.space_group_name_H-M   'P 1'
#
loop_
_entity.id
_entity.type
_entity.pdbx_description
1 polymer ?
#
loop_
_entity_poly.entity_id
_entity_poly.type
_entity_poly.pdbx_seq_one_letter_code
_entity_poly.pdbx_strand_id
1 'polypeptide(L)'
;MGFYSKQPVNPKKTTATYLWTGLRTPGVFLVHVEGDAPNYSSGFDLVRDPHFVGGLKVESMGWTGPIGEGTTPYSVNGSFSGEYRSQIVVSGSNGDFSIDVKEIPHDQVDEFMKSNAAKQVEELAAK
;
A
#
# COMPACT_ATOMS: atom_id res chain seq x y z
N MET A 1 9.72 -16.93 -18.88
CA MET A 1 8.82 -17.25 -17.75
C MET A 1 8.80 -16.04 -16.84
N GLY A 2 7.63 -15.56 -16.45
CA GLY A 2 7.54 -14.52 -15.42
C GLY A 2 7.75 -15.15 -14.04
N PHE A 3 8.20 -14.37 -13.07
CA PHE A 3 8.38 -14.80 -11.68
C PHE A 3 7.53 -13.93 -10.78
N TYR A 4 6.83 -14.56 -9.83
CA TYR A 4 6.14 -13.84 -8.76
C TYR A 4 7.14 -13.61 -7.63
N SER A 5 7.55 -12.36 -7.45
CA SER A 5 8.54 -11.97 -6.46
C SER A 5 8.12 -10.66 -5.79
N LYS A 6 8.90 -10.22 -4.79
CA LYS A 6 8.73 -8.90 -4.20
C LYS A 6 9.09 -7.82 -5.22
N GLN A 7 8.49 -6.64 -5.08
CA GLN A 7 8.77 -5.50 -5.95
C GLN A 7 9.48 -4.41 -5.15
N PRO A 8 10.33 -3.63 -5.81
CA PRO A 8 10.98 -2.48 -5.19
C PRO A 8 9.92 -1.45 -4.78
N VAL A 9 9.90 -1.15 -3.48
CA VAL A 9 9.00 -0.16 -2.89
C VAL A 9 9.75 1.14 -2.66
N ASN A 10 9.08 2.28 -2.86
CA ASN A 10 9.58 3.59 -2.49
C ASN A 10 8.97 4.03 -1.14
N PRO A 11 9.74 4.05 -0.04
CA PRO A 11 9.21 4.38 1.28
C PRO A 11 8.74 5.83 1.39
N LYS A 12 9.25 6.76 0.55
CA LYS A 12 8.88 8.18 0.59
C LYS A 12 7.48 8.45 0.02
N LYS A 13 7.00 7.58 -0.87
CA LYS A 13 5.69 7.71 -1.53
C LYS A 13 4.65 6.75 -0.98
N THR A 14 5.08 5.79 -0.17
CA THR A 14 4.18 4.83 0.45
C THR A 14 3.45 5.51 1.62
N THR A 15 2.14 5.38 1.65
CA THR A 15 1.29 5.93 2.71
C THR A 15 0.46 4.84 3.35
N ALA A 16 0.37 4.88 4.67
CA ALA A 16 -0.44 3.98 5.45
C ALA A 16 -1.43 4.81 6.27
N THR A 17 -2.71 4.49 6.10
CA THR A 17 -3.79 5.19 6.76
C THR A 17 -4.62 4.18 7.54
N TYR A 18 -4.87 4.45 8.82
CA TYR A 18 -5.77 3.64 9.61
C TYR A 18 -7.11 4.33 9.74
N LEU A 19 -8.16 3.61 9.36
CA LEU A 19 -9.53 4.07 9.43
C LEU A 19 -10.24 3.34 10.57
N TRP A 20 -10.63 4.10 11.58
CA TRP A 20 -11.38 3.58 12.72
C TRP A 20 -12.85 3.41 12.33
N THR A 21 -13.34 2.17 12.26
CA THR A 21 -14.70 1.84 11.77
C THR A 21 -15.78 1.78 12.87
N GLY A 22 -15.44 1.96 14.15
CA GLY A 22 -16.45 2.10 15.21
C GLY A 22 -16.04 1.55 16.58
N LEU A 23 -16.90 1.72 17.59
CA LEU A 23 -16.65 1.26 18.97
C LEU A 23 -16.64 -0.29 19.01
N ARG A 24 -15.50 -0.90 19.34
CA ARG A 24 -15.27 -2.37 19.50
C ARG A 24 -15.08 -3.19 18.21
N THR A 25 -15.04 -2.58 17.03
CA THR A 25 -14.64 -3.28 15.78
C THR A 25 -13.19 -2.98 15.44
N PRO A 26 -12.37 -3.98 15.05
CA PRO A 26 -11.04 -3.72 14.52
C PRO A 26 -11.18 -2.82 13.27
N GLY A 27 -10.33 -1.79 13.20
CA GLY A 27 -10.32 -0.87 12.07
C GLY A 27 -9.68 -1.49 10.83
N VAL A 28 -9.54 -0.64 9.80
CA VAL A 28 -8.98 -1.05 8.52
C VAL A 28 -7.77 -0.19 8.20
N PHE A 29 -6.65 -0.84 7.92
CA PHE A 29 -5.46 -0.23 7.33
C PHE A 29 -5.63 -0.15 5.83
N LEU A 30 -5.65 1.07 5.32
CA LEU A 30 -5.53 1.39 3.90
C LEU A 30 -4.06 1.64 3.63
N VAL A 31 -3.42 0.73 2.92
CA VAL A 31 -1.99 0.83 2.57
C VAL A 31 -1.91 1.14 1.08
N HIS A 32 -1.28 2.26 0.76
CA HIS A 32 -0.99 2.69 -0.59
C HIS A 32 0.52 2.64 -0.80
N VAL A 33 0.98 1.70 -1.63
CA VAL A 33 2.39 1.50 -1.93
C VAL A 33 2.67 1.99 -3.33
N GLU A 34 3.69 2.83 -3.45
CA GLU A 34 4.23 3.26 -4.74
C GLU A 34 5.69 2.81 -4.86
N GLY A 35 6.07 2.37 -6.05
CA GLY A 35 7.41 1.90 -6.33
C GLY A 35 7.74 1.92 -7.82
N ASP A 36 8.97 1.53 -8.15
CA ASP A 36 9.49 1.52 -9.52
C ASP A 36 9.82 0.08 -9.91
N ALA A 37 8.83 -0.66 -10.42
CA ALA A 37 8.98 -2.07 -10.73
C ALA A 37 9.75 -2.30 -12.05
N PRO A 38 10.42 -3.44 -12.22
CA PRO A 38 11.04 -3.80 -13.51
C PRO A 38 10.03 -3.79 -14.65
N ASN A 39 10.48 -3.47 -15.86
CA ASN A 39 9.62 -3.52 -17.05
C ASN A 39 8.95 -4.89 -17.24
N TYR A 40 7.75 -4.87 -17.82
CA TYR A 40 6.87 -6.05 -17.94
C TYR A 40 6.41 -6.64 -16.60
N SER A 41 6.43 -5.85 -15.52
CA SER A 41 5.79 -6.25 -14.27
C SER A 41 4.29 -5.97 -14.30
N SER A 42 3.49 -6.92 -13.81
CA SER A 42 2.03 -6.85 -13.79
C SER A 42 1.46 -7.61 -12.59
N GLY A 43 0.17 -7.43 -12.31
CA GLY A 43 -0.49 -8.14 -11.21
C GLY A 43 0.12 -7.81 -9.84
N PHE A 44 0.40 -6.53 -9.60
CA PHE A 44 0.86 -6.05 -8.30
C PHE A 44 -0.22 -6.29 -7.25
N ASP A 45 0.17 -6.87 -6.14
CA ASP A 45 -0.71 -7.17 -5.02
C ASP A 45 0.01 -6.85 -3.70
N LEU A 46 -0.77 -6.53 -2.68
CA LEU A 46 -0.28 -6.35 -1.33
C LEU A 46 -0.72 -7.54 -0.50
N VAL A 47 0.27 -8.33 -0.07
CA VAL A 47 0.01 -9.55 0.68
C VAL A 47 0.43 -9.34 2.12
N ARG A 48 -0.46 -9.66 3.06
CA ARG A 48 -0.08 -9.67 4.48
C ARG A 48 0.82 -10.88 4.76
N ASP A 49 1.95 -10.65 5.43
CA ASP A 49 2.79 -11.74 5.93
C ASP A 49 2.12 -12.41 7.15
N PRO A 50 1.72 -13.70 7.07
CA PRO A 50 1.07 -14.40 8.16
C PRO A 50 2.04 -14.79 9.30
N HIS A 51 3.36 -14.82 9.05
CA HIS A 51 4.36 -15.20 10.04
C HIS A 51 4.84 -14.01 10.88
N PHE A 52 4.47 -12.79 10.50
CA PHE A 52 4.83 -11.59 11.25
C PHE A 52 3.93 -11.43 12.48
N VAL A 53 4.51 -11.63 13.67
CA VAL A 53 3.82 -11.52 14.96
C VAL A 53 4.13 -10.16 15.59
N GLY A 54 3.11 -9.40 15.99
CA GLY A 54 3.25 -8.12 16.70
C GLY A 54 2.93 -6.86 15.90
N GLY A 55 2.49 -6.99 14.64
CA GLY A 55 2.03 -5.86 13.84
C GLY A 55 1.47 -6.29 12.48
N LEU A 56 1.32 -5.32 11.57
CA LEU A 56 0.97 -5.58 10.17
C LEU A 56 2.24 -5.46 9.33
N LYS A 57 2.67 -6.58 8.74
CA LYS A 57 3.68 -6.60 7.68
C LYS A 57 3.00 -6.87 6.35
N VAL A 58 3.23 -5.99 5.39
CA VAL A 58 2.65 -6.05 4.05
C VAL A 58 3.79 -6.21 3.06
N GLU A 59 3.70 -7.20 2.19
CA GLU A 59 4.65 -7.46 1.13
C GLU A 59 4.09 -6.93 -0.19
N SER A 60 4.87 -6.11 -0.88
CA SER A 60 4.54 -5.71 -2.25
C SER A 60 5.02 -6.81 -3.19
N MET A 61 4.06 -7.54 -3.73
CA MET A 61 4.26 -8.69 -4.59
C MET A 61 3.71 -8.42 -5.99
N GLY A 62 4.15 -9.18 -6.98
CA GLY A 62 3.76 -8.97 -8.36
C GLY A 62 4.48 -9.91 -9.30
N TRP A 63 3.97 -10.03 -10.52
CA TRP A 63 4.57 -10.82 -11.58
C TRP A 63 5.56 -9.96 -12.35
N THR A 64 6.83 -10.35 -12.36
CA THR A 64 7.84 -9.73 -13.22
C THR A 64 8.03 -10.58 -14.47
N GLY A 65 7.84 -9.98 -15.64
CA GLY A 65 8.04 -10.59 -16.95
C GLY A 65 9.52 -10.83 -17.33
N PRO A 66 9.81 -11.09 -18.60
CA PRO A 66 11.19 -11.23 -19.09
C PRO A 66 12.04 -10.01 -18.71
N ILE A 67 13.31 -10.25 -18.37
CA ILE A 67 14.25 -9.18 -18.02
C ILE A 67 14.35 -8.21 -19.20
N GLY A 68 13.81 -7.01 -19.00
CA GLY A 68 13.92 -5.88 -19.93
C GLY A 68 14.61 -4.73 -19.22
N GLU A 69 15.35 -3.93 -19.98
CA GLU A 69 15.97 -2.71 -19.44
C GLU A 69 14.89 -1.67 -19.11
N GLY A 70 14.97 -1.08 -17.92
CA GLY A 70 14.10 0.00 -17.46
C GLY A 70 13.16 -0.37 -16.31
N THR A 71 12.61 0.66 -15.68
CA THR A 71 11.65 0.57 -14.57
C THR A 71 10.36 1.31 -14.94
N THR A 72 9.22 0.72 -14.59
CA THR A 72 7.90 1.34 -14.73
C THR A 72 7.38 1.68 -13.33
N PRO A 73 6.95 2.93 -13.07
CA PRO A 73 6.33 3.29 -11.81
C PRO A 73 5.00 2.54 -11.65
N TYR A 74 4.76 1.99 -10.47
CA TYR A 74 3.51 1.32 -10.13
C TYR A 74 2.98 1.84 -8.80
N SER A 75 1.66 1.80 -8.67
CA SER A 75 0.96 2.03 -7.42
C SER A 75 0.02 0.85 -7.16
N VAL A 76 -0.04 0.42 -5.91
CA VAL A 76 -0.91 -0.67 -5.47
C VAL A 76 -1.54 -0.31 -4.14
N ASN A 77 -2.83 -0.63 -4.02
CA ASN A 77 -3.63 -0.31 -2.86
C ASN A 77 -4.10 -1.62 -2.24
N GLY A 78 -3.98 -1.72 -0.92
CA GLY A 78 -4.41 -2.87 -0.15
C GLY A 78 -5.14 -2.42 1.09
N SER A 79 -6.15 -3.19 1.48
CA SER A 79 -6.91 -2.97 2.70
C SER A 79 -6.78 -4.17 3.62
N PHE A 80 -6.34 -3.95 4.85
CA PHE A 80 -6.12 -5.01 5.83
C PHE A 80 -6.87 -4.68 7.12
N SER A 81 -7.62 -5.63 7.66
CA SER A 81 -8.24 -5.48 8.98
C SER A 81 -7.24 -5.77 10.10
N GLY A 82 -7.29 -4.98 11.16
CA GLY A 82 -6.42 -5.17 12.32
C GLY A 82 -6.65 -4.17 13.44
N GLU A 83 -6.01 -4.40 14.58
CA GLU A 83 -5.95 -3.42 15.66
C GLU A 83 -5.02 -2.25 15.27
N TYR A 84 -5.37 -1.05 15.70
CA TYR A 84 -4.57 0.14 15.44
C TYR A 84 -3.12 -0.05 15.89
N ARG A 85 -2.20 0.29 15.00
CA ARG A 85 -0.76 0.35 15.23
C ARG A 85 -0.26 1.63 14.60
N SER A 86 0.57 2.37 15.32
CA SER A 86 1.18 3.61 14.83
C SER A 86 2.19 3.37 13.69
N GLN A 87 2.67 2.13 13.52
CA GLN A 87 3.65 1.77 12.50
C GLN A 87 3.31 0.42 11.87
N ILE A 88 3.48 0.34 10.56
CA ILE A 88 3.42 -0.92 9.79
C ILE A 88 4.72 -1.14 9.04
N VAL A 89 5.03 -2.39 8.72
CA VAL A 89 6.22 -2.73 7.94
C VAL A 89 5.80 -3.06 6.52
N VAL A 90 6.37 -2.36 5.54
CA VAL A 90 6.22 -2.70 4.12
C VAL A 90 7.50 -3.34 3.61
N SER A 91 7.39 -4.59 3.19
CA SER A 91 8.49 -5.38 2.62
C SER A 91 8.45 -5.30 1.11
N GLY A 92 9.56 -4.86 0.51
CA GLY A 92 9.79 -4.92 -0.93
C GLY A 92 11.10 -5.63 -1.26
N SER A 93 11.41 -5.74 -2.54
CA SER A 93 12.71 -6.25 -3.01
C SER A 93 13.89 -5.38 -2.57
N ASN A 94 13.63 -4.10 -2.23
CA ASN A 94 14.63 -3.17 -1.72
C ASN A 94 14.87 -3.28 -0.21
N GLY A 95 14.06 -4.08 0.50
CA GLY A 95 14.15 -4.24 1.96
C GLY A 95 12.82 -4.01 2.67
N ASP A 96 12.89 -4.03 4.00
CA ASP A 96 11.76 -3.81 4.90
C ASP A 96 11.78 -2.35 5.40
N PHE A 97 10.66 -1.64 5.22
CA PHE A 97 10.52 -0.23 5.58
C PHE A 97 9.41 -0.07 6.63
N SER A 98 9.71 0.56 7.76
CA SER A 98 8.68 0.96 8.73
C SER A 98 8.03 2.26 8.27
N ILE A 99 6.71 2.26 8.18
CA ILE A 99 5.91 3.40 7.74
C ILE A 99 4.98 3.80 8.86
N ASP A 100 5.06 5.07 9.25
CA ASP A 100 4.15 5.64 10.22
C ASP A 100 2.74 5.72 9.65
N VAL A 101 1.80 5.15 10.41
CA VAL A 101 0.40 5.10 10.07
C VAL A 101 -0.24 6.38 10.52
N LYS A 102 -0.89 7.07 9.59
CA LYS A 102 -1.75 8.20 9.92
C LYS A 102 -3.11 7.67 10.35
N GLU A 103 -3.43 7.84 11.63
CA GLU A 103 -4.77 7.61 12.13
C GLU A 103 -5.69 8.74 11.63
N ILE A 104 -6.79 8.36 10.99
CA ILE A 104 -7.86 9.30 10.69
C ILE A 104 -8.96 9.05 11.72
N PRO A 105 -9.12 9.95 12.71
CA PRO A 105 -10.22 9.84 13.66
C PRO A 105 -11.54 9.95 12.90
N HIS A 106 -12.57 9.26 13.41
CA HIS A 106 -13.92 9.19 12.80
C HIS A 106 -14.45 10.55 12.30
N ASP A 107 -14.10 11.64 12.99
CA ASP A 107 -14.53 13.01 12.70
C ASP A 107 -13.99 13.55 11.36
N GLN A 108 -12.83 13.07 10.90
CA GLN A 108 -12.15 13.53 9.68
C GLN A 108 -12.23 12.53 8.52
N VAL A 109 -12.88 11.37 8.73
CA VAL A 109 -13.05 10.34 7.69
C VAL A 109 -13.87 10.88 6.51
N ASP A 110 -14.88 11.69 6.79
CA ASP A 110 -15.76 12.29 5.77
C ASP A 110 -15.00 13.29 4.88
N GLU A 111 -14.12 14.11 5.47
CA GLU A 111 -13.25 15.05 4.73
C GLU A 111 -12.14 14.35 3.94
N PHE A 112 -11.57 13.27 4.48
CA PHE A 112 -10.55 12.49 3.76
C PHE A 112 -11.15 11.73 2.58
N MET A 113 -12.33 11.13 2.74
CA MET A 113 -13.08 10.50 1.63
C MET A 113 -13.45 11.51 0.55
N LYS A 114 -13.94 12.70 0.93
CA LYS A 114 -14.27 13.77 -0.03
C LYS A 114 -13.05 14.30 -0.77
N SER A 115 -11.92 14.50 -0.08
CA SER A 115 -10.69 15.01 -0.71
C SER A 115 -9.98 13.99 -1.61
N ASN A 116 -9.97 12.70 -1.25
CA ASN A 116 -9.45 11.66 -2.13
C ASN A 116 -10.35 11.40 -3.34
N ALA A 117 -11.67 11.43 -3.16
CA ALA A 117 -12.62 11.35 -4.27
C ALA A 117 -12.47 12.54 -5.22
N ALA A 118 -12.32 13.76 -4.69
CA ALA A 118 -12.09 14.96 -5.50
C ALA A 118 -10.77 14.88 -6.30
N LYS A 119 -9.68 14.40 -5.69
CA LYS A 119 -8.40 14.21 -6.38
C LYS A 119 -8.46 13.15 -7.50
N GLN A 120 -9.17 12.05 -7.27
CA GLN A 120 -9.38 11.04 -8.32
C GLN A 120 -10.20 11.58 -9.50
N VAL A 121 -11.20 12.42 -9.24
CA VAL A 121 -12.04 12.99 -10.30
C VAL A 121 -11.29 14.05 -11.11
N GLU A 122 -10.44 14.85 -10.48
CA GLU A 122 -9.64 15.88 -11.17
C GLU A 122 -8.56 15.26 -12.08
N GLU A 123 -7.93 14.15 -11.65
CA GLU A 123 -6.93 13.44 -12.45
C GLU A 123 -7.55 12.66 -13.64
N LEU A 124 -8.80 12.20 -13.50
CA LEU A 124 -9.58 11.61 -14.59
C LEU A 124 -10.13 12.65 -15.58
N ALA A 125 -10.35 13.89 -15.15
CA ALA A 125 -10.83 14.99 -15.99
C ALA A 125 -9.69 15.68 -16.78
N ALA A 126 -8.43 15.50 -16.35
CA ALA A 126 -7.24 16.07 -16.99
C ALA A 126 -6.62 15.17 -18.09
N LYS A 127 -7.27 14.04 -18.42
CA LYS A 127 -6.83 13.06 -19.41
C LYS A 127 -7.74 13.07 -20.64
#